data_AF-A0A1G8VHF5-F1
#
_entry.id   AF-A0A1G8VHF5-F1
#
_cell.length_a   1.000
_cell.length_b   1.000
_cell.length_c   1.000
_cell.angle_alpha   90.00
_cell.angle_beta   90.00
_cell.angle_gamma   90.00
#
_symmetry.space_group_name_H-M   'P 1'
#
loop_
_entity.id
_entity.type
_entity.pdbx_description
1 polymer ?
#
loop_
_entity_poly.entity_id
_entity_poly.type
_entity_poly.pdbx_seq_one_letter_code
_entity_poly.pdbx_strand_id
1 'polypeptide(L)'
;MDKQIAVTDVSLDKMFAGYQRQFKALADQKRLHILHEITQYGEVCVCDLSDKLELPQSKLSYHLKILMDAGLIEKEIRGTWSYYRLNHSQINHLLSEELCCLFRRE
;
A
#
# COMPACT_ATOMS: atom_id res chain seq x y z
N MET A 1 25.91 29.76 7.65
CA MET A 1 24.71 30.07 8.46
C MET A 1 23.93 28.78 8.59
N ASP A 2 24.27 27.99 9.62
CA ASP A 2 23.59 26.73 9.92
C ASP A 2 22.17 27.05 10.37
N LYS A 3 21.21 26.86 9.47
CA LYS A 3 19.80 26.82 9.86
C LYS A 3 19.60 25.51 10.60
N GLN A 4 19.70 25.56 11.92
CA GLN A 4 19.29 24.47 12.78
C GLN A 4 17.76 24.38 12.70
N ILE A 5 17.27 23.47 11.86
CA ILE A 5 15.84 23.18 11.76
C ILE A 5 15.50 22.38 13.03
N ALA A 6 14.77 22.98 13.96
CA ALA A 6 14.23 22.28 15.12
C ALA A 6 13.14 21.31 14.64
N VAL A 7 13.52 20.05 14.37
CA VAL A 7 12.59 19.00 13.94
C VAL A 7 11.88 18.43 15.17
N THR A 8 10.93 19.17 15.73
CA THR A 8 10.08 18.64 16.81
C THR A 8 8.69 19.23 16.71
N ASP A 9 7.97 18.90 15.63
CA ASP A 9 6.52 18.85 15.71
C ASP A 9 6.08 17.40 15.93
N VAL A 10 6.00 17.02 17.20
CA VAL A 10 5.63 15.67 17.67
C VAL A 10 4.20 15.28 17.24
N SER A 11 3.39 16.25 16.78
CA SER A 11 2.02 16.04 16.32
C SER A 11 1.95 15.25 15.01
N LEU A 12 2.97 15.39 14.15
CA LEU A 12 3.01 14.74 12.83
C LEU A 12 3.61 13.34 12.85
N ASP A 13 4.29 12.94 13.92
CA ASP A 13 5.04 11.67 13.98
C ASP A 13 4.15 10.45 13.73
N LYS A 14 2.96 10.43 14.32
CA LYS A 14 2.02 9.33 14.14
C LYS A 14 1.50 9.26 12.70
N MET A 15 1.25 10.41 12.08
CA MET A 15 0.79 10.51 10.70
C MET A 15 1.89 10.07 9.73
N PHE A 16 3.11 10.57 9.91
CA PHE A 16 4.27 10.19 9.10
C PHE A 16 4.66 8.72 9.28
N ALA A 17 4.51 8.13 10.46
CA ALA A 17 4.69 6.70 10.64
C ALA A 17 3.70 5.87 9.78
N GLY A 18 2.46 6.36 9.63
CA GLY A 18 1.47 5.78 8.73
C GLY A 18 1.91 5.84 7.27
N TYR A 19 2.23 7.04 6.79
CA TYR A 19 2.72 7.24 5.42
C TYR A 19 4.02 6.49 5.14
N GLN A 20 4.95 6.44 6.08
CA GLN A 20 6.19 5.69 5.95
C GLN A 20 5.94 4.20 5.71
N ARG A 21 4.99 3.59 6.44
CA ARG A 21 4.62 2.17 6.22
C ARG A 21 4.03 1.97 4.83
N GLN A 22 3.14 2.86 4.40
CA GLN A 22 2.50 2.80 3.09
C GLN A 22 3.50 2.99 1.95
N PHE A 23 4.37 4.01 2.03
CA PHE A 23 5.41 4.23 1.01
C PHE A 23 6.41 3.08 0.97
N LYS A 24 6.81 2.52 2.12
CA LYS A 24 7.64 1.30 2.15
C LYS A 24 6.93 0.11 1.50
N ALA A 25 5.60 0.02 1.58
CA ALA A 25 4.83 -1.01 0.90
C ALA A 25 4.78 -0.79 -0.62
N LEU A 26 4.70 0.47 -1.07
CA LEU A 26 4.66 0.85 -2.48
C LEU A 26 6.04 0.87 -3.16
N ALA A 27 7.14 0.99 -2.41
CA ALA A 27 8.52 1.05 -2.91
C ALA A 27 9.07 -0.34 -3.33
N ASP A 28 8.29 -1.12 -4.08
CA ASP A 28 8.70 -2.40 -4.66
C ASP A 28 7.86 -2.70 -5.90
N GLN A 29 8.56 -3.02 -6.99
CA GLN A 29 7.95 -3.20 -8.30
C GLN A 29 6.93 -4.34 -8.32
N LYS A 30 7.19 -5.46 -7.62
CA LYS A 30 6.26 -6.61 -7.61
C LYS A 30 4.96 -6.26 -6.91
N ARG A 31 5.01 -5.53 -5.80
CA ARG A 31 3.82 -5.02 -5.11
C ARG A 31 3.02 -4.03 -5.96
N LEU A 32 3.69 -3.17 -6.75
CA LEU A 32 2.99 -2.30 -7.70
C LEU A 32 2.27 -3.09 -8.79
N HIS A 33 2.88 -4.15 -9.33
CA HIS A 33 2.20 -5.05 -10.29
C HIS A 33 1.01 -5.77 -9.65
N ILE A 34 1.13 -6.25 -8.41
CA ILE A 34 0.02 -6.88 -7.68
C ILE A 34 -1.15 -5.89 -7.55
N LEU A 35 -0.89 -4.65 -7.12
CA LEU A 35 -1.92 -3.62 -7.01
C LEU A 35 -2.56 -3.30 -8.37
N HIS A 36 -1.77 -3.24 -9.44
CA HIS A 36 -2.27 -3.03 -10.79
C HIS A 36 -3.24 -4.13 -11.20
N GLU A 37 -2.87 -5.40 -11.04
CA GLU A 37 -3.75 -6.53 -11.35
C GLU A 37 -5.05 -6.45 -10.52
N ILE A 38 -4.96 -6.25 -9.21
CA ILE A 38 -6.17 -6.11 -8.36
C ILE A 38 -7.07 -4.97 -8.85
N THR A 39 -6.49 -3.86 -9.31
CA THR A 39 -7.24 -2.73 -9.87
C THR A 39 -7.98 -3.10 -11.14
N GLN A 40 -7.34 -3.84 -12.06
CA GLN A 40 -7.93 -4.20 -13.35
C GLN A 40 -9.15 -5.12 -13.22
N TYR A 41 -9.15 -6.00 -12.23
CA TYR A 41 -10.21 -7.01 -12.04
C TYR A 41 -11.17 -6.68 -10.89
N GLY A 42 -10.88 -5.65 -10.09
CA GLY A 42 -11.65 -5.25 -8.90
C GLY A 42 -11.37 -6.12 -7.68
N GLU A 43 -11.49 -7.45 -7.84
CA GLU A 43 -11.08 -8.45 -6.86
C GLU A 43 -10.35 -9.62 -7.55
N VAL A 44 -9.33 -10.18 -6.90
CA VAL A 44 -8.56 -11.29 -7.48
C VAL A 44 -8.30 -12.38 -6.45
N CYS A 45 -8.44 -13.64 -6.88
CA CYS A 45 -8.07 -14.81 -6.08
C CYS A 45 -6.54 -14.97 -6.03
N VAL A 46 -6.01 -15.45 -4.90
CA VAL A 46 -4.56 -15.70 -4.75
C VAL A 46 -3.98 -16.61 -5.84
N CYS A 47 -4.74 -17.60 -6.31
CA CYS A 47 -4.23 -18.56 -7.29
C CYS A 47 -4.10 -17.93 -8.67
N ASP A 48 -5.12 -17.20 -9.13
CA ASP A 48 -5.08 -16.45 -10.41
C ASP A 48 -3.91 -15.47 -10.44
N LEU A 49 -3.64 -14.82 -9.31
CA LEU A 49 -2.57 -13.83 -9.19
C LEU A 49 -1.18 -14.49 -9.16
N SER A 50 -1.07 -15.69 -8.57
CA SER A 50 0.17 -16.48 -8.56
C SER A 50 0.57 -16.91 -9.97
N ASP A 51 -0.41 -17.38 -10.75
CA ASP A 51 -0.20 -17.86 -12.12
C ASP A 51 0.18 -16.71 -13.05
N LYS A 52 -0.52 -15.57 -12.96
CA LYS A 52 -0.25 -14.40 -13.81
C LYS A 52 1.09 -13.72 -13.56
N LEU A 53 1.52 -13.64 -12.31
CA LEU A 53 2.76 -12.95 -11.94
C LEU A 53 3.98 -13.87 -12.00
N GLU A 54 3.79 -15.15 -12.33
CA GLU A 54 4.81 -16.21 -12.31
C GLU A 54 5.59 -16.22 -10.98
N LEU A 55 4.88 -15.96 -9.88
CA LEU A 55 5.45 -15.90 -8.54
C LEU A 55 5.09 -17.17 -7.76
N PRO A 56 6.03 -17.77 -7.01
CA PRO A 56 5.69 -18.79 -6.03
C PRO A 56 4.70 -18.25 -5.00
N GLN A 57 3.70 -19.06 -4.61
CA GLN A 57 2.68 -18.67 -3.63
C GLN A 57 3.26 -18.16 -2.30
N SER A 58 4.40 -18.68 -1.86
CA SER A 58 5.07 -18.21 -0.63
C SER A 58 5.56 -16.76 -0.74
N LYS A 59 6.14 -16.39 -1.89
CA LYS A 59 6.56 -15.01 -2.17
C LYS A 59 5.37 -14.10 -2.36
N LEU A 60 4.34 -14.57 -3.07
CA LEU A 60 3.13 -13.78 -3.26
C LEU A 60 2.43 -13.48 -1.92
N SER A 61 2.28 -14.49 -1.06
CA SER A 61 1.69 -14.32 0.28
C SER A 61 2.46 -13.31 1.13
N TYR A 62 3.79 -13.29 1.02
CA TYR A 62 4.63 -12.28 1.68
C TYR A 62 4.30 -10.86 1.19
N HIS A 63 4.23 -10.64 -0.12
CA HIS A 63 3.88 -9.33 -0.68
C HIS A 63 2.46 -8.89 -0.29
N LEU A 64 1.48 -9.80 -0.37
CA LEU A 64 0.09 -9.55 0.03
C LEU A 64 0.01 -9.18 1.51
N LYS A 65 0.75 -9.87 2.38
CA LYS A 65 0.80 -9.53 3.81
C LYS A 65 1.30 -8.10 4.04
N ILE A 66 2.37 -7.68 3.37
CA ILE A 66 2.87 -6.31 3.56
C ILE A 66 1.86 -5.27 3.06
N LEU A 67 1.17 -5.54 1.94
CA LEU A 67 0.13 -4.65 1.43
C LEU A 67 -1.08 -4.57 2.39
N MET A 68 -1.48 -5.69 3.01
CA MET A 68 -2.52 -5.73 4.04
C MET A 68 -2.11 -4.98 5.31
N ASP A 69 -0.88 -5.22 5.80
CA ASP A 69 -0.35 -4.57 7.01
C ASP A 69 -0.22 -3.05 6.82
N ALA A 70 -0.02 -2.59 5.58
CA ALA A 70 -0.04 -1.18 5.19
C ALA A 70 -1.45 -0.61 4.96
N GLY A 71 -2.49 -1.43 5.02
CA GLY A 71 -3.89 -1.05 4.79
C GLY A 71 -4.24 -0.74 3.34
N LEU A 72 -3.40 -1.15 2.37
CA LEU A 72 -3.60 -0.84 0.95
C LEU A 72 -4.57 -1.80 0.25
N ILE A 73 -4.68 -3.02 0.78
CA ILE A 73 -5.60 -4.06 0.28
C ILE A 73 -6.36 -4.68 1.43
N GLU A 74 -7.51 -5.26 1.10
CA GLU A 74 -8.35 -6.01 2.01
C GLU A 74 -8.48 -7.45 1.51
N LYS A 75 -8.69 -8.37 2.45
CA LYS A 75 -8.86 -9.80 2.19
C LYS A 75 -10.25 -10.25 2.59
N GLU A 76 -10.89 -11.00 1.70
CA GLU A 76 -12.13 -11.71 1.97
C GLU A 76 -11.92 -13.22 1.77
N ILE A 77 -12.46 -14.05 2.68
CA ILE A 77 -12.39 -15.51 2.55
C ILE A 77 -13.76 -15.99 2.08
N ARG A 78 -13.80 -16.66 0.93
CA ARG A 78 -15.01 -17.27 0.36
C ARG A 78 -14.78 -18.77 0.20
N GLY A 79 -15.31 -19.54 1.14
CA GLY A 79 -15.02 -20.97 1.25
C GLY A 79 -13.55 -21.22 1.57
N THR A 80 -12.84 -21.94 0.70
CA THR A 80 -11.40 -22.23 0.85
C THR A 80 -10.50 -21.17 0.20
N TRP A 81 -11.08 -20.21 -0.55
CA TRP A 81 -10.32 -19.28 -1.37
C TRP A 81 -10.24 -17.90 -0.72
N SER A 82 -9.10 -17.24 -0.91
CA SER A 82 -8.84 -15.88 -0.44
C SER A 82 -8.85 -14.92 -1.62
N TYR A 83 -9.74 -13.93 -1.55
CA TYR A 83 -9.87 -12.85 -2.52
C TYR A 83 -9.29 -11.57 -1.94
N TYR A 84 -8.62 -10.80 -2.79
CA TYR A 84 -8.02 -9.52 -2.42
C TYR A 84 -8.60 -8.40 -3.26
N ARG A 85 -8.90 -7.27 -2.63
CA ARG A 85 -9.40 -6.05 -3.25
C ARG A 85 -8.61 -4.83 -2.77
N LEU A 86 -8.62 -3.75 -3.55
CA LEU A 86 -8.03 -2.49 -3.11
C LEU A 86 -8.82 -1.86 -1.97
N ASN A 87 -8.11 -1.28 -1.01
CA ASN A 87 -8.70 -0.32 -0.09
C ASN A 87 -8.71 1.07 -0.76
N HIS A 88 -9.79 1.37 -1.49
CA HIS A 88 -9.92 2.63 -2.21
C HIS A 88 -9.83 3.86 -1.30
N SER A 89 -10.35 3.78 -0.07
CA SER A 89 -10.27 4.89 0.89
C SER A 89 -8.82 5.25 1.21
N GLN A 90 -8.00 4.23 1.50
CA GLN A 90 -6.59 4.44 1.84
C GLN A 90 -5.76 4.89 0.64
N ILE A 91 -5.99 4.31 -0.54
CA ILE A 91 -5.30 4.71 -1.78
C ILE A 91 -5.62 6.18 -2.13
N ASN A 92 -6.90 6.57 -2.05
CA ASN A 92 -7.32 7.93 -2.36
C ASN A 92 -6.74 8.95 -1.36
N HIS A 93 -6.62 8.57 -0.09
CA HIS A 93 -5.99 9.43 0.92
C HIS A 93 -4.49 9.64 0.65
N LEU A 94 -3.77 8.60 0.21
CA LEU A 94 -2.36 8.69 -0.20
C LEU A 94 -2.13 9.61 -1.40
N LEU A 95 -3.11 9.72 -2.30
CA LEU A 95 -3.02 10.55 -3.50
C LEU A 95 -3.84 11.84 -3.36
N SER A 96 -4.16 12.22 -2.13
CA SER A 96 -5.01 13.38 -1.84
C SER A 96 -4.29 14.71 -2.03
N GLU A 97 -5.08 15.78 -2.23
CA GLU A 97 -4.58 17.15 -2.23
C GLU A 97 -3.97 17.53 -0.87
N GLU A 98 -4.50 17.02 0.24
CA GLU A 98 -3.95 17.24 1.59
C GLU A 98 -2.49 16.78 1.69
N LEU A 99 -2.18 15.59 1.16
CA LEU A 99 -0.81 15.10 1.11
C LEU A 99 0.06 15.98 0.19
N CYS A 100 -0.49 16.45 -0.94
CA CYS A 100 0.21 17.36 -1.84
C CYS A 100 0.58 18.68 -1.14
N CYS A 101 -0.33 19.28 -0.39
CA CYS A 101 -0.10 20.52 0.37
C CYS A 101 0.94 20.34 1.49
N LEU A 102 1.08 19.13 2.02
CA LEU A 102 2.12 18.83 3.00
C LEU A 102 3.54 18.90 2.40
N PHE A 103 3.70 18.57 1.12
CA PHE A 103 5.01 18.54 0.44
C PHE A 103 5.24 19.72 -0.53
N ARG A 104 4.18 20.39 -0.97
CA ARG A 104 4.24 21.62 -1.77
C ARG A 104 3.73 22.78 -0.92
N ARG A 105 4.64 23.69 -0.57
CA ARG A 105 4.25 25.04 -0.13
C ARG A 105 3.95 25.85 -1.39
N GLU A 106 2.75 26.41 -1.46
CA GLU A 106 2.46 27.52 -2.37
C GLU A 106 3.26 28.77 -1.98
#